data_AF-A0A849E1B5-F1
#
_entry.id   AF-A0A849E1B5-F1
#
_cell.length_a   1.000
_cell.length_b   1.000
_cell.length_c   1.000
_cell.angle_alpha   90.00
_cell.angle_beta   90.00
_cell.angle_gamma   90.00
#
_symmetry.space_group_name_H-M   'P 1'
#
loop_
_entity.id
_entity.type
_entity.pdbx_description
1 polymer ?
#
loop_
_entity_poly.entity_id
_entity_poly.type
_entity_poly.pdbx_seq_one_letter_code
_entity_poly.pdbx_strand_id
1 'polypeptide(L)' 'VTGMTREKLYFDLIERGFTLIALYYRLVPEIDEERFPVSHMLSQSILNLPVHQDTTTEDLDDLIHAIQDILAHSAQTA' A
#
# COMPACT_ATOMS: atom_id res chain seq x y z
N VAL A 1 15.11 -3.89 -4.71
CA VAL A 1 13.77 -3.91 -5.32
C VAL A 1 13.54 -2.52 -5.91
N THR A 2 13.79 -2.35 -7.20
CA THR A 2 13.65 -1.07 -7.90
C THR A 2 12.46 -1.19 -8.83
N GLY A 3 11.41 -0.40 -8.59
CA GLY A 3 10.27 -0.30 -9.51
C GLY A 3 9.08 0.50 -8.97
N MET A 4 8.71 0.34 -7.70
CA MET A 4 7.55 1.06 -7.13
C MET A 4 7.67 1.22 -5.61
N THR A 5 7.37 2.40 -5.11
CA THR A 5 7.26 2.68 -3.67
C THR A 5 5.82 2.46 -3.19
N ARG A 6 5.63 2.12 -1.91
CA ARG A 6 4.31 2.09 -1.27
C ARG A 6 3.54 3.41 -1.48
N GLU A 7 4.24 4.54 -1.45
CA GLU A 7 3.67 5.86 -1.68
C GLU A 7 3.07 5.99 -3.09
N LYS A 8 3.80 5.56 -4.11
CA LYS A 8 3.30 5.60 -5.49
C LYS A 8 2.06 4.73 -5.66
N LEU A 9 2.09 3.48 -5.18
CA LEU A 9 0.93 2.60 -5.23
C LEU A 9 -0.29 3.21 -4.51
N TYR A 10 -0.06 3.84 -3.35
CA TYR A 10 -1.11 4.52 -2.58
C TYR A 10 -1.80 5.63 -3.39
N PHE A 11 -1.02 6.52 -4.04
CA PHE A 11 -1.61 7.60 -4.83
C PHE A 11 -2.25 7.10 -6.12
N ASP A 12 -1.62 6.15 -6.83
CA ASP A 12 -2.16 5.59 -8.07
C ASP A 12 -3.54 4.90 -7.83
N LEU A 13 -3.71 4.24 -6.68
CA LEU A 13 -4.99 3.62 -6.29
C LEU A 13 -6.06 4.65 -5.88
N ILE A 14 -5.67 5.76 -5.22
CA ILE A 14 -6.59 6.88 -4.94
C ILE A 14 -7.10 7.50 -6.23
N GLU A 15 -6.23 7.69 -7.23
CA GLU A 15 -6.62 8.20 -8.54
C GLU A 15 -7.61 7.28 -9.27
N ARG A 16 -7.56 5.97 -8.98
CA ARG A 16 -8.53 4.97 -9.47
C ARG A 16 -9.82 4.88 -8.64
N GLY A 17 -9.98 5.72 -7.62
CA GLY A 17 -11.19 5.78 -6.80
C GLY A 17 -11.19 4.86 -5.57
N PHE A 18 -10.09 4.15 -5.29
CA PHE A 18 -9.97 3.35 -4.08
C PHE A 18 -9.57 4.23 -2.89
N THR A 19 -10.36 4.18 -1.82
CA THR A 19 -10.00 4.85 -0.56
C THR A 19 -9.21 3.89 0.31
N LEU A 20 -7.93 4.17 0.49
CA LEU A 20 -6.99 3.33 1.23
C LEU A 20 -6.49 4.09 2.45
N ILE A 21 -5.89 3.38 3.40
CA ILE A 21 -5.18 3.98 4.52
C ILE A 21 -3.78 3.35 4.61
N ALA A 22 -2.79 4.13 5.04
CA ALA A 22 -1.50 3.62 5.45
C ALA A 22 -1.40 3.77 6.97
N LEU A 23 -1.87 2.77 7.73
CA LEU A 23 -1.72 2.78 9.18
C LEU A 23 -0.24 2.62 9.54
N TYR A 24 0.14 3.21 10.66
CA TYR A 24 1.49 3.11 11.23
C TYR A 24 2.61 3.77 10.41
N TYR A 25 2.30 4.54 9.35
CA TYR A 25 3.32 5.28 8.58
C TYR A 25 4.20 6.20 9.47
N ARG A 26 3.67 6.62 10.61
CA ARG A 26 4.40 7.27 11.70
C ARG A 26 4.32 6.41 12.96
N LEU A 27 5.47 5.91 13.41
CA LEU A 27 5.60 5.17 14.66
C LEU A 27 5.72 6.11 15.85
N VAL A 28 5.35 5.63 17.04
CA VAL A 28 5.55 6.35 18.31
C VAL A 28 7.04 6.33 18.69
N PRO A 29 7.55 7.35 19.44
CA PRO A 29 8.97 7.46 19.76
C PRO A 29 9.56 6.25 20.53
N GLU A 30 8.73 5.52 21.28
CA GLU A 30 9.13 4.33 22.04
C GLU A 30 9.48 3.14 21.15
N ILE A 31 9.05 3.16 19.89
CA ILE A 31 9.44 2.20 18.85
C ILE A 31 10.54 2.85 18.01
N ASP A 32 11.74 2.95 18.58
CA ASP A 32 12.92 3.49 17.90
C ASP A 32 13.52 2.50 16.89
N GLU A 33 14.20 3.02 15.87
CA GLU A 33 14.72 2.22 14.76
C GLU A 33 15.87 1.29 15.17
N GLU A 34 16.70 1.71 16.13
CA GLU A 34 17.83 0.90 16.61
C GLU A 34 17.36 -0.37 17.31
N ARG A 35 16.30 -0.27 18.12
CA ARG A 35 15.74 -1.41 18.88
C ARG A 35 14.68 -2.18 18.10
N PHE A 36 13.97 -1.52 17.18
CA PHE A 36 12.87 -2.12 16.41
C PHE A 36 13.01 -1.88 14.89
N PRO A 37 14.12 -2.28 14.26
CA PRO A 37 14.37 -2.02 12.84
C PRO A 37 13.34 -2.69 11.94
N VAL A 38 12.84 -3.87 12.34
CA VAL A 38 11.78 -4.58 11.61
C VAL A 38 10.47 -3.79 11.62
N SER A 39 10.11 -3.18 12.75
CA SER A 39 8.89 -2.37 12.85
C SER A 39 8.96 -1.15 11.93
N HIS A 40 10.11 -0.47 11.87
CA HIS A 40 10.35 0.66 10.95
C HIS A 40 10.29 0.22 9.48
N MET A 41 10.95 -0.90 9.13
CA MET A 41 10.90 -1.44 7.78
C MET A 41 9.46 -1.80 7.36
N LEU A 42 8.70 -2.45 8.25
CA LEU A 42 7.30 -2.78 8.01
C LEU A 42 6.42 -1.54 7.88
N SER A 43 6.62 -0.53 8.74
CA SER A 43 5.80 0.68 8.74
C SER A 43 5.88 1.47 7.43
N GLN A 44 7.01 1.38 6.71
CA GLN A 44 7.20 1.99 5.39
C GLN A 44 6.59 1.17 4.25
N SER A 45 6.16 -0.06 4.52
CA SER A 45 5.72 -1.04 3.52
C SER A 45 4.23 -1.40 3.61
N ILE A 46 3.55 -1.06 4.71
CA ILE A 46 2.15 -1.41 4.95
C ILE A 46 1.21 -0.51 4.14
N LEU A 47 0.20 -1.13 3.52
CA LEU A 47 -0.97 -0.50 2.93
C LEU A 47 -2.22 -1.25 3.39
N ASN A 48 -3.20 -0.55 3.95
CA ASN A 48 -4.46 -1.11 4.42
C ASN A 48 -5.52 -0.95 3.33
N LEU A 49 -5.97 -2.08 2.80
CA LEU A 49 -6.97 -2.16 1.74
C LEU A 49 -8.39 -1.96 2.32
N PRO A 50 -9.34 -1.39 1.53
CA PRO A 50 -10.71 -1.13 1.97
C PRO A 50 -11.52 -2.43 2.06
N VAL A 51 -11.36 -3.17 3.14
CA VAL A 51 -12.14 -4.38 3.43
C VAL A 51 -13.07 -4.09 4.59
N HIS A 52 -14.37 -4.06 4.30
CA HIS A 52 -15.46 -3.75 5.20
C HIS A 52 -16.55 -4.84 5.12
N GLN A 53 -17.56 -4.76 5.98
CA GLN A 53 -18.62 -5.80 6.05
C GLN A 53 -19.51 -5.83 4.80
N ASP A 54 -19.53 -4.74 4.04
CA ASP A 54 -20.25 -4.53 2.80
C ASP A 54 -19.39 -4.76 1.55
N THR A 55 -18.10 -5.08 1.70
CA THR A 55 -17.21 -5.42 0.59
C THR A 55 -17.67 -6.71 -0.08
N THR A 56 -17.89 -6.64 -1.38
CA THR A 56 -18.24 -7.79 -2.22
C THR A 56 -16.99 -8.43 -2.83
N THR A 57 -17.14 -9.61 -3.42
CA THR A 57 -16.04 -10.22 -4.20
C THR A 57 -15.69 -9.42 -5.44
N GLU A 58 -16.67 -8.75 -6.05
CA GLU A 58 -16.46 -7.90 -7.23
C GLU A 58 -15.59 -6.68 -6.87
N ASP A 59 -15.83 -6.04 -5.72
CA ASP A 59 -14.98 -4.95 -5.23
C ASP A 59 -13.52 -5.39 -5.03
N LEU A 60 -13.32 -6.63 -4.57
CA LEU A 60 -11.98 -7.20 -4.37
C LEU A 60 -11.31 -7.53 -5.71
N ASP A 61 -12.05 -8.07 -6.67
CA ASP A 61 -11.56 -8.35 -8.01
C ASP A 61 -11.13 -7.04 -8.70
N ASP A 62 -11.94 -5.99 -8.61
CA ASP A 62 -11.60 -4.66 -9.14
C ASP A 62 -10.33 -4.08 -8.52
N LEU A 63 -10.17 -4.21 -7.19
CA LEU A 63 -8.97 -3.79 -6.49
C LEU A 63 -7.73 -4.58 -6.93
N ILE A 64 -7.86 -5.90 -7.09
CA ILE A 64 -6.76 -6.76 -7.54
C ILE A 64 -6.35 -6.39 -8.96
N HIS A 65 -7.31 -6.22 -9.89
CA HIS A 65 -7.03 -5.79 -11.25
C HIS A 65 -6.33 -4.43 -11.28
N ALA A 66 -6.80 -3.47 -10.47
CA ALA A 66 -6.17 -2.16 -10.37
C ALA A 66 -4.71 -2.24 -9.91
N ILE A 67 -4.42 -3.04 -8.88
CA ILE A 67 -3.04 -3.25 -8.40
C ILE A 67 -2.17 -3.91 -9.47
N GLN A 68 -2.67 -4.96 -10.13
CA GLN A 68 -1.94 -5.66 -11.19
C GLN A 68 -1.60 -4.74 -12.36
N ASP A 69 -2.57 -3.92 -12.80
CA ASP A 69 -2.35 -2.93 -13.84
C ASP A 69 -1.26 -1.94 -13.44
N ILE A 70 -1.36 -1.33 -12.25
CA ILE A 70 -0.39 -0.34 -11.76
C ILE A 70 1.03 -0.94 -11.73
N LEU A 71 1.16 -2.18 -11.26
CA LEU A 71 2.44 -2.90 -11.21
C LEU A 71 2.98 -3.25 -12.61
N ALA A 72 2.12 -3.63 -13.55
CA ALA A 72 2.52 -3.95 -14.92
C ALA A 72 3.06 -2.73 -15.69
N HIS A 73 2.50 -1.54 -15.44
CA HIS A 73 2.91 -0.30 -16.12
C HIS A 73 4.17 0.34 -15.52
N SER A 74 4.41 0.14 -14.22
CA SER A 74 5.62 0.63 -13.55
C SER A 74 6.88 -0.17 -13.89
N ALA A 75 6.73 -1.44 -14.29
CA ALA A 75 7.84 -2.27 -14.77
C ALA A 75 8.37 -1.86 -16.17
N GLN A 76 7.64 -1.02 -16.92
CA GLN A 76 7.99 -0.59 -18.28
C GLN A 76 8.71 0.77 -18.32
N THR A 77 8.80 1.46 -17.20
CA THR A 77 9.40 2.81 -17.07
C THR A 77 10.73 2.83 -16.30
N ALA A 78 11.30 1.65 -16.02
CA ALA A 78 12.55 1.46 -15.27
C ALA A 78 13.73 1.03 -16.17
#